data_AF-A0A0J1HBH3-F1
#
_entry.id   AF-A0A0J1HBH3-F1
#
_cell.length_a   1.000
_cell.length_b   1.000
_cell.length_c   1.000
_cell.angle_alpha   90.00
_cell.angle_beta   90.00
_cell.angle_gamma   90.00
#
_symmetry.space_group_name_H-M   'P 1'
#
loop_
_entity.id
_entity.type
_entity.pdbx_description
1 polymer ?
#
loop_
_entity_poly.entity_id
_entity_poly.type
_entity_poly.pdbx_seq_one_letter_code
_entity_poly.pdbx_strand_id
1 'polypeptide(L)'
;MKHFKACGLLLAICLGLIGCQEQHSQSDTTTKNDTGSLNIEAQNQRQIAQQLGANYAQISSQLQHQINVENTHVPLTMLVDTIDIPELTTQVANTEKMIIAKHGLSVQPEKLLTVSLANPAMLPGVEAGQQPLFTYQQDNVKAGDSIDLFDSHGELVIGSADIMPDQPVFIVGVDEQKAMRAGLATMQSIFNNQDMVTTGFQPKLASAPKASEDFLSTTVLKKFSVQDDQEPWISGKAEMYAFVSGVNPSRDEPTIDVVEMPYAHYQEQVYYPNQIMIYWPRYRWGAANIIIMEHDSNTNYRELAESIIKAATGLITSQIDGGAASLPIVNQLVDAILKAIPDEAFTNNDDIVDFYYTIMQNDELIDQPGASNNATATFAPLEIPMTQ
;
A
#
# COMPACT_ATOMS: atom_id res chain seq x y z
N MET A 1 12.21 92.83 -22.27
CA MET A 1 13.65 92.47 -22.23
C MET A 1 13.72 90.95 -22.37
N LYS A 2 13.99 90.49 -23.60
CA LYS A 2 15.25 89.85 -24.03
C LYS A 2 15.43 88.42 -23.47
N HIS A 3 15.30 87.47 -24.41
CA HIS A 3 16.09 86.25 -24.63
C HIS A 3 17.07 85.79 -23.53
N PHE A 4 17.27 84.48 -23.36
CA PHE A 4 18.43 83.80 -23.96
C PHE A 4 18.44 82.28 -23.70
N LYS A 5 18.64 81.52 -24.78
CA LYS A 5 19.27 80.19 -24.83
C LYS A 5 20.77 80.34 -24.58
N ALA A 6 21.43 79.41 -23.89
CA ALA A 6 22.80 78.90 -24.16
C ALA A 6 23.21 78.03 -22.95
N CYS A 7 23.65 76.78 -23.08
CA CYS A 7 24.78 76.20 -23.83
C CYS A 7 26.16 76.55 -23.21
N GLY A 8 26.95 75.51 -22.89
CA GLY A 8 28.38 75.57 -22.49
C GLY A 8 28.62 74.96 -21.10
N LEU A 9 29.02 73.69 -20.91
CA LEU A 9 30.25 72.94 -21.30
C LEU A 9 31.42 73.10 -20.29
N LEU A 10 31.99 71.95 -19.88
CA LEU A 10 33.23 71.68 -19.11
C LEU A 10 33.15 71.95 -17.59
N LEU A 11 33.55 71.04 -16.69
CA LEU A 11 34.84 70.36 -16.63
C LEU A 11 34.76 69.02 -15.86
N ALA A 12 35.56 68.05 -16.30
CA ALA A 12 35.73 66.73 -15.70
C ALA A 12 36.52 66.78 -14.37
N ILE A 13 36.13 65.93 -13.41
CA ILE A 13 37.00 65.43 -12.34
C ILE A 13 36.84 63.90 -12.31
N CYS A 14 37.90 63.20 -12.71
CA CYS A 14 38.10 61.78 -12.49
C CYS A 14 38.35 61.50 -11.01
N LEU A 15 37.61 60.57 -10.44
CA LEU A 15 38.08 59.71 -9.35
C LEU A 15 37.59 58.30 -9.66
N GLY A 16 38.53 57.45 -10.06
CA GLY A 16 38.30 56.03 -10.25
C GLY A 16 38.15 55.36 -8.90
N LEU A 17 37.07 54.60 -8.74
CA LEU A 17 36.98 53.52 -7.77
C LEU A 17 36.67 52.24 -8.55
N ILE A 18 37.60 51.31 -8.41
CA ILE A 18 37.54 49.92 -8.85
C ILE A 18 36.42 49.26 -8.05
N GLY A 19 35.37 48.80 -8.73
CA GLY A 19 34.30 47.99 -8.16
C GLY A 19 34.37 46.58 -8.74
N CYS A 20 34.63 45.60 -7.86
CA CYS A 20 34.67 44.18 -8.18
C CYS A 20 33.34 43.68 -8.78
N GLN A 21 33.46 42.76 -9.75
CA GLN A 21 32.37 41.89 -10.18
C GLN A 21 31.95 40.97 -9.03
N GLU A 22 30.68 41.00 -8.67
CA GLU A 22 29.99 39.89 -8.01
C GLU A 22 28.83 39.47 -8.91
N GLN A 23 28.85 38.19 -9.30
CA GLN A 23 27.77 37.53 -10.03
C GLN A 23 26.56 37.41 -9.11
N HIS A 24 25.45 38.04 -9.50
CA HIS A 24 24.13 37.67 -9.01
C HIS A 24 23.37 36.99 -10.13
N SER A 25 23.33 35.67 -10.00
CA SER A 25 22.48 34.77 -10.76
C SER A 25 21.03 35.20 -10.60
N GLN A 26 20.36 35.43 -11.74
CA GLN A 26 18.92 35.54 -11.82
C GLN A 26 18.31 34.22 -11.30
N SER A 27 17.63 34.29 -10.17
CA SER A 27 16.69 33.27 -9.76
C SER A 27 15.45 33.43 -10.63
N ASP A 28 15.36 32.62 -11.69
CA ASP A 28 14.10 32.38 -12.38
C ASP A 28 13.09 31.84 -11.37
N THR A 29 12.13 32.66 -10.99
CA THR A 29 10.86 32.20 -10.40
C THR A 29 10.12 31.41 -11.47
N THR A 30 10.45 30.12 -11.57
CA THR A 30 9.59 29.14 -12.21
C THR A 30 8.44 28.88 -11.26
N THR A 31 7.27 29.44 -11.53
CA THR A 31 5.99 28.87 -11.11
C THR A 31 5.95 27.43 -11.61
N LYS A 32 6.31 26.48 -10.75
CA LYS A 32 5.99 25.06 -10.95
C LYS A 32 4.47 24.95 -10.83
N ASN A 33 3.80 24.92 -11.97
CA ASN A 33 2.50 24.27 -12.06
C ASN A 33 2.77 22.78 -11.91
N ASP A 34 2.49 22.25 -10.73
CA ASP A 34 2.56 20.82 -10.45
C ASP A 34 1.29 20.14 -11.00
N THR A 35 1.14 20.15 -12.33
CA THR A 35 0.27 19.18 -13.00
C THR A 35 1.15 17.98 -13.29
N GLY A 36 1.23 17.06 -12.32
CA GLY A 36 2.03 15.85 -12.42
C GLY A 36 1.69 15.09 -13.71
N SER A 37 2.70 14.81 -14.53
CA SER A 37 2.54 13.86 -15.64
C SER A 37 2.17 12.51 -15.04
N LEU A 38 1.02 11.94 -15.46
CA LEU A 38 0.65 10.57 -15.09
C LEU A 38 1.85 9.62 -15.33
N ASN A 39 2.06 8.68 -14.41
CA ASN A 39 3.03 7.61 -14.63
C ASN A 39 2.57 6.71 -15.80
N ILE A 40 3.47 5.89 -16.36
CA ILE A 40 3.17 5.09 -17.56
C ILE A 40 2.04 4.08 -17.31
N GLU A 41 1.94 3.55 -16.08
CA GLU A 41 0.87 2.63 -15.68
C GLU A 41 -0.50 3.31 -15.73
N ALA A 42 -0.65 4.43 -15.02
CA ALA A 42 -1.86 5.24 -14.99
C ALA A 42 -2.24 5.73 -16.40
N GLN A 43 -1.26 6.10 -17.23
CA GLN A 43 -1.51 6.44 -18.65
C GLN A 43 -2.12 5.26 -19.42
N ASN A 44 -1.59 4.05 -19.22
CA ASN A 44 -2.11 2.86 -19.88
C ASN A 44 -3.50 2.50 -19.37
N GLN A 45 -3.73 2.50 -18.06
CA GLN A 45 -5.04 2.21 -17.47
C GLN A 45 -6.08 3.25 -17.94
N ARG A 46 -5.71 4.53 -18.01
CA ARG A 46 -6.55 5.60 -18.56
C ARG A 46 -6.92 5.35 -20.03
N GLN A 47 -5.95 4.97 -20.85
CA GLN A 47 -6.21 4.63 -22.26
C GLN A 47 -7.11 3.40 -22.39
N ILE A 48 -6.89 2.37 -21.57
CA ILE A 48 -7.75 1.19 -21.52
C ILE A 48 -9.17 1.57 -21.12
N ALA A 49 -9.36 2.39 -20.08
CA ALA A 49 -10.68 2.88 -19.64
C ALA A 49 -11.42 3.61 -20.78
N GLN A 50 -10.72 4.48 -21.51
CA GLN A 50 -11.26 5.14 -22.68
C GLN A 50 -11.69 4.15 -23.76
N GLN A 51 -10.86 3.15 -24.06
CA GLN A 51 -11.18 2.12 -25.07
C GLN A 51 -12.35 1.23 -24.65
N LEU A 52 -12.49 0.92 -23.36
CA LEU A 52 -13.66 0.20 -22.85
C LEU A 52 -14.93 1.02 -23.01
N GLY A 53 -14.88 2.32 -22.69
CA GLY A 53 -15.97 3.25 -22.96
C GLY A 53 -16.37 3.26 -24.43
N ALA A 54 -15.40 3.47 -25.33
CA ALA A 54 -15.63 3.50 -26.78
C ALA A 54 -16.21 2.20 -27.36
N ASN A 55 -15.98 1.06 -26.70
CA ASN A 55 -16.45 -0.26 -27.14
C ASN A 55 -17.53 -0.85 -26.20
N TYR A 56 -18.16 -0.04 -25.34
CA TYR A 56 -19.09 -0.53 -24.32
C TYR A 56 -20.21 -1.39 -24.89
N ALA A 57 -20.73 -1.03 -26.07
CA ALA A 57 -21.79 -1.79 -26.73
C ALA A 57 -21.45 -3.28 -26.92
N GLN A 58 -20.17 -3.63 -27.12
CA GLN A 58 -19.72 -5.01 -27.30
C GLN A 58 -19.60 -5.78 -25.98
N ILE A 59 -19.27 -5.10 -24.88
CA ILE A 59 -18.97 -5.72 -23.57
C ILE A 59 -20.09 -5.56 -22.53
N SER A 60 -21.12 -4.76 -22.82
CA SER A 60 -22.21 -4.42 -21.90
C SER A 60 -22.88 -5.66 -21.27
N SER A 61 -23.26 -6.64 -22.08
CA SER A 61 -23.88 -7.88 -21.59
C SER A 61 -22.94 -8.71 -20.71
N GLN A 62 -21.64 -8.66 -20.97
CA GLN A 62 -20.65 -9.39 -20.19
C GLN A 62 -20.45 -8.73 -18.83
N LEU A 63 -20.31 -7.40 -18.80
CA LEU A 63 -20.23 -6.63 -17.55
C LEU A 63 -21.49 -6.83 -16.69
N GLN A 64 -22.68 -6.73 -17.27
CA GLN A 64 -23.95 -6.95 -16.56
C GLN A 64 -24.09 -8.36 -15.98
N HIS A 65 -23.51 -9.37 -16.63
CA HIS A 65 -23.58 -10.75 -16.16
C HIS A 65 -22.53 -11.07 -15.09
N GLN A 66 -21.33 -10.50 -15.22
CA GLN A 66 -20.18 -10.82 -14.37
C GLN A 66 -20.11 -9.96 -13.10
N ILE A 67 -20.62 -8.73 -13.15
CA ILE A 67 -20.68 -7.83 -11.99
C ILE A 67 -21.99 -8.07 -11.24
N ASN A 68 -21.90 -8.55 -10.01
CA ASN A 68 -23.03 -8.86 -9.13
C ASN A 68 -22.63 -8.73 -7.65
N VAL A 69 -23.53 -9.12 -6.74
CA VAL A 69 -23.33 -9.01 -5.28
C VAL A 69 -22.12 -9.81 -4.78
N GLU A 70 -21.81 -10.94 -5.42
CA GLU A 70 -20.69 -11.81 -5.03
C GLU A 70 -19.39 -11.42 -5.71
N ASN A 71 -19.47 -10.83 -6.91
CA ASN A 71 -18.32 -10.45 -7.70
C ASN A 71 -18.44 -9.04 -8.25
N THR A 72 -17.64 -8.12 -7.73
CA THR A 72 -17.65 -6.70 -8.15
C THR A 72 -16.55 -6.36 -9.15
N HIS A 73 -15.83 -7.35 -9.69
CA HIS A 73 -14.75 -7.13 -10.64
C HIS A 73 -14.70 -8.19 -11.77
N VAL A 74 -14.14 -7.80 -12.91
CA VAL A 74 -13.95 -8.67 -14.08
C VAL A 74 -12.51 -8.52 -14.57
N PRO A 75 -11.76 -9.62 -14.74
CA PRO A 75 -10.47 -9.60 -15.43
C PRO A 75 -10.51 -8.88 -16.78
N LEU A 76 -9.60 -7.93 -17.01
CA LEU A 76 -9.56 -7.14 -18.25
C LEU A 76 -9.41 -8.03 -19.49
N THR A 77 -8.64 -9.11 -19.38
CA THR A 77 -8.45 -10.11 -20.46
C THR A 77 -9.78 -10.62 -21.02
N MET A 78 -10.77 -10.88 -20.15
CA MET A 78 -12.09 -11.33 -20.59
C MET A 78 -12.86 -10.29 -21.42
N LEU A 79 -12.63 -9.00 -21.20
CA LEU A 79 -13.31 -7.93 -21.93
C LEU A 79 -12.60 -7.61 -23.24
N VAL A 80 -11.26 -7.55 -23.23
CA VAL A 80 -10.49 -7.23 -24.44
C VAL A 80 -10.51 -8.37 -25.46
N ASP A 81 -10.65 -9.62 -25.02
CA ASP A 81 -10.89 -10.77 -25.90
C ASP A 81 -12.24 -10.65 -26.63
N THR A 82 -13.27 -10.08 -25.98
CA THR A 82 -14.57 -9.80 -26.60
C THR A 82 -14.51 -8.64 -27.59
N ILE A 83 -13.70 -7.62 -27.27
CA ILE A 83 -13.49 -6.45 -28.14
C ILE A 83 -12.67 -6.80 -29.40
N ASP A 84 -11.76 -7.78 -29.29
CA ASP A 84 -10.93 -8.30 -30.38
C ASP A 84 -10.09 -7.22 -31.10
N ILE A 85 -9.48 -6.32 -30.31
CA ILE A 85 -8.49 -5.34 -30.79
C ILE A 85 -7.10 -5.78 -30.35
N PRO A 86 -6.20 -6.16 -31.28
CA PRO A 86 -4.86 -6.68 -30.95
C PRO A 86 -3.99 -5.71 -30.15
N GLU A 87 -4.04 -4.42 -30.47
CA GLU A 87 -3.28 -3.38 -29.78
C GLU A 87 -3.71 -3.24 -28.31
N LEU A 88 -5.02 -3.26 -28.05
CA LEU A 88 -5.59 -3.18 -26.71
C LEU A 88 -5.23 -4.42 -25.88
N THR A 89 -5.32 -5.61 -26.49
CA THR A 89 -4.93 -6.88 -25.85
C THR A 89 -3.45 -6.86 -25.47
N THR A 90 -2.59 -6.37 -26.37
CA THR A 90 -1.15 -6.22 -26.12
C THR A 90 -0.88 -5.19 -25.01
N GLN A 91 -1.63 -4.09 -24.98
CA GLN A 91 -1.50 -3.06 -23.95
C GLN A 91 -1.87 -3.58 -22.56
N VAL A 92 -2.97 -4.33 -22.43
CA VAL A 92 -3.34 -4.99 -21.16
C VAL A 92 -2.22 -5.94 -20.70
N ALA A 93 -1.76 -6.83 -21.58
CA ALA A 93 -0.71 -7.80 -21.22
C ALA A 93 0.62 -7.14 -20.81
N ASN A 94 1.00 -6.04 -21.45
CA ASN A 94 2.21 -5.30 -21.08
C ASN A 94 2.02 -4.54 -19.77
N THR A 95 0.86 -3.94 -19.55
CA THR A 95 0.54 -3.22 -18.31
C THR A 95 0.54 -4.16 -17.11
N GLU A 96 -0.01 -5.37 -17.27
CA GLU A 96 0.02 -6.39 -16.22
C GLU A 96 1.44 -6.81 -15.84
N LYS A 97 2.34 -6.97 -16.82
CA LYS A 97 3.77 -7.24 -16.55
C LYS A 97 4.44 -6.10 -15.81
N MET A 98 4.10 -4.84 -16.14
CA MET A 98 4.66 -3.68 -15.44
C MET A 98 4.20 -3.65 -13.98
N ILE A 99 2.92 -3.91 -13.71
CA ILE A 99 2.36 -3.98 -12.35
C ILE A 99 3.07 -5.08 -11.54
N ILE A 100 3.19 -6.28 -12.09
CA ILE A 100 3.90 -7.39 -11.42
C ILE A 100 5.35 -6.99 -11.06
N ALA A 101 6.03 -6.29 -11.97
CA ALA A 101 7.40 -5.84 -11.74
C ALA A 101 7.48 -4.71 -10.71
N LYS A 102 6.57 -3.73 -10.78
CA LYS A 102 6.45 -2.59 -9.85
C LYS A 102 6.28 -3.07 -8.40
N HIS A 103 5.42 -4.05 -8.19
CA HIS A 103 5.15 -4.62 -6.86
C HIS A 103 6.20 -5.65 -6.39
N GLY A 104 7.22 -5.96 -7.21
CA GLY A 104 8.29 -6.88 -6.83
C GLY A 104 7.86 -8.34 -6.63
N LEU A 105 6.69 -8.73 -7.15
CA LEU A 105 6.02 -10.01 -6.87
C LEU A 105 6.88 -11.21 -7.34
N SER A 106 7.20 -12.13 -6.44
CA SER A 106 7.95 -13.35 -6.77
C SER A 106 7.04 -14.48 -7.25
N VAL A 107 5.81 -14.52 -6.77
CA VAL A 107 4.73 -15.35 -7.28
C VAL A 107 3.92 -14.50 -8.24
N GLN A 108 3.76 -14.94 -9.49
CA GLN A 108 2.93 -14.23 -10.46
C GLN A 108 1.46 -14.61 -10.25
N PRO A 109 0.63 -13.71 -9.67
CA PRO A 109 -0.82 -13.92 -9.68
C PRO A 109 -1.35 -13.87 -11.11
N GLU A 110 -2.34 -14.70 -11.40
CA GLU A 110 -3.04 -14.63 -12.68
C GLU A 110 -4.03 -13.45 -12.66
N LYS A 111 -4.01 -12.62 -13.72
CA LYS A 111 -5.07 -11.64 -14.03
C LYS A 111 -5.27 -10.63 -12.90
N LEU A 112 -4.25 -9.80 -12.66
CA LEU A 112 -4.29 -8.66 -11.74
C LEU A 112 -5.08 -7.49 -12.30
N LEU A 113 -5.02 -7.27 -13.61
CA LEU A 113 -5.74 -6.16 -14.22
C LEU A 113 -7.22 -6.48 -14.33
N THR A 114 -8.05 -5.61 -13.75
CA THR A 114 -9.51 -5.78 -13.71
C THR A 114 -10.26 -4.51 -14.09
N VAL A 115 -11.54 -4.71 -14.36
CA VAL A 115 -12.57 -3.67 -14.29
C VAL A 115 -13.40 -3.95 -13.06
N SER A 116 -13.43 -3.02 -12.12
CA SER A 116 -14.23 -3.13 -10.89
C SER A 116 -15.35 -2.10 -10.86
N LEU A 117 -16.45 -2.41 -10.19
CA LEU A 117 -17.48 -1.43 -9.88
C LEU A 117 -16.99 -0.54 -8.73
N ALA A 118 -16.99 0.79 -8.94
CA ALA A 118 -16.42 1.74 -7.98
C ALA A 118 -17.07 1.65 -6.59
N ASN A 119 -18.39 1.45 -6.54
CA ASN A 119 -19.10 1.31 -5.28
C ASN A 119 -20.22 0.26 -5.41
N PRO A 120 -20.38 -0.69 -4.46
CA PRO A 120 -21.46 -1.67 -4.49
C PRO A 120 -22.87 -1.06 -4.57
N ALA A 121 -23.07 0.16 -4.06
CA ALA A 121 -24.34 0.87 -4.16
C ALA A 121 -24.76 1.18 -5.61
N MET A 122 -23.82 1.13 -6.58
CA MET A 122 -24.09 1.33 -8.00
C MET A 122 -24.62 0.06 -8.71
N LEU A 123 -24.59 -1.10 -8.06
CA LEU A 123 -24.99 -2.37 -8.65
C LEU A 123 -26.42 -2.34 -9.25
N PRO A 124 -27.44 -1.76 -8.59
CA PRO A 124 -28.78 -1.66 -9.17
C PRO A 124 -28.80 -0.90 -10.51
N GLY A 125 -27.92 0.08 -10.70
CA GLY A 125 -27.78 0.80 -11.96
C GLY A 125 -27.20 -0.07 -13.08
N VAL A 126 -26.22 -0.94 -12.74
CA VAL A 126 -25.68 -1.95 -13.66
C VAL A 126 -26.76 -2.94 -14.08
N GLU A 127 -27.51 -3.48 -13.12
CA GLU A 127 -28.59 -4.44 -13.37
C GLU A 127 -29.74 -3.85 -14.20
N ALA A 128 -30.03 -2.55 -14.01
CA ALA A 128 -31.01 -1.82 -14.79
C ALA A 128 -30.51 -1.44 -16.21
N GLY A 129 -29.25 -1.72 -16.54
CA GLY A 129 -28.64 -1.39 -17.82
C GLY A 129 -28.46 0.12 -18.03
N GLN A 130 -28.22 0.87 -16.96
CA GLN A 130 -27.84 2.28 -17.07
C GLN A 130 -26.50 2.42 -17.80
N GLN A 131 -26.35 3.50 -18.56
CA GLN A 131 -25.07 3.79 -19.21
C GLN A 131 -24.02 4.08 -18.14
N PRO A 132 -22.88 3.37 -18.14
CA PRO A 132 -21.85 3.57 -17.15
C PRO A 132 -20.88 4.67 -17.58
N LEU A 133 -20.09 5.12 -16.62
CA LEU A 133 -18.83 5.82 -16.84
C LEU A 133 -17.67 4.85 -16.59
N PHE A 134 -16.56 5.09 -17.26
CA PHE A 134 -15.30 4.36 -17.08
C PHE A 134 -14.24 5.30 -16.54
N THR A 135 -13.44 4.84 -15.61
CA THR A 135 -12.28 5.56 -15.09
C THR A 135 -11.13 4.59 -14.93
N TYR A 136 -10.03 5.08 -14.41
CA TYR A 136 -8.87 4.28 -14.06
C TYR A 136 -8.48 4.55 -12.62
N GLN A 137 -7.76 3.60 -12.03
CA GLN A 137 -7.19 3.76 -10.72
C GLN A 137 -6.12 4.86 -10.75
N GLN A 138 -6.34 5.91 -9.97
CA GLN A 138 -5.45 7.04 -9.87
C GLN A 138 -4.70 6.96 -8.54
N ASP A 139 -3.38 7.03 -8.60
CA ASP A 139 -2.57 7.14 -7.40
C ASP A 139 -2.83 8.51 -6.73
N ASN A 140 -2.98 8.51 -5.41
CA ASN A 140 -3.01 9.71 -4.58
C ASN A 140 -4.17 10.70 -4.81
N VAL A 141 -5.37 10.21 -5.12
CA VAL A 141 -6.58 11.04 -5.21
C VAL A 141 -6.93 11.62 -3.84
N LYS A 142 -7.23 12.92 -3.80
CA LYS A 142 -7.64 13.64 -2.59
C LYS A 142 -8.97 14.35 -2.77
N ALA A 143 -9.60 14.72 -1.66
CA ALA A 143 -10.76 15.59 -1.67
C ALA A 143 -10.46 16.89 -2.46
N GLY A 144 -11.39 17.29 -3.32
CA GLY A 144 -11.23 18.41 -4.26
C GLY A 144 -10.59 18.07 -5.61
N ASP A 145 -10.03 16.86 -5.78
CA ASP A 145 -9.42 16.49 -7.05
C ASP A 145 -10.46 16.26 -8.17
N SER A 146 -10.01 16.51 -9.40
CA SER A 146 -10.79 16.20 -10.61
C SER A 146 -10.49 14.78 -11.07
N ILE A 147 -11.53 14.06 -11.46
CA ILE A 147 -11.42 12.68 -11.93
C ILE A 147 -11.70 12.62 -13.43
N ASP A 148 -10.82 11.96 -14.18
CA ASP A 148 -11.01 11.69 -15.60
C ASP A 148 -11.95 10.48 -15.77
N LEU A 149 -13.19 10.76 -16.17
CA LEU A 149 -14.19 9.74 -16.50
C LEU A 149 -14.35 9.67 -18.03
N PHE A 150 -14.80 8.52 -18.54
CA PHE A 150 -15.12 8.32 -19.95
C PHE A 150 -16.54 7.79 -20.06
N ASP A 151 -17.35 8.38 -20.92
CA ASP A 151 -18.71 7.86 -21.14
C ASP A 151 -18.71 6.55 -21.95
N SER A 152 -19.90 6.03 -22.23
CA SER A 152 -20.13 4.83 -23.05
C SER A 152 -19.77 4.99 -24.54
N HIS A 153 -19.18 6.12 -24.94
CA HIS A 153 -18.61 6.39 -26.26
C HIS A 153 -17.10 6.70 -26.19
N GLY A 154 -16.51 6.67 -24.99
CA GLY A 154 -15.10 6.99 -24.77
C GLY A 154 -14.79 8.49 -24.78
N GLU A 155 -15.81 9.35 -24.63
CA GLU A 155 -15.64 10.80 -24.51
C GLU A 155 -15.31 11.17 -23.07
N LEU A 156 -14.34 12.08 -22.89
CA LEU A 156 -13.89 12.53 -21.57
C LEU A 156 -14.98 13.36 -20.88
N VAL A 157 -15.31 12.95 -19.66
CA VAL A 157 -16.18 13.66 -18.71
C VAL A 157 -15.35 13.93 -17.46
N ILE A 158 -15.33 15.18 -16.99
CA ILE A 158 -14.60 15.54 -15.77
C ILE A 158 -15.53 15.37 -14.57
N GLY A 159 -15.19 14.42 -13.70
CA GLY A 159 -15.83 14.17 -12.41
C GLY A 159 -15.10 14.84 -11.24
N SER A 160 -15.57 14.57 -10.03
CA SER A 160 -15.00 15.08 -8.78
C SER A 160 -14.76 13.94 -7.79
N ALA A 161 -13.64 13.98 -7.08
CA ALA A 161 -13.35 13.07 -5.98
C ALA A 161 -14.36 13.21 -4.82
N ASP A 162 -15.00 14.37 -4.67
CA ASP A 162 -15.94 14.64 -3.58
C ASP A 162 -17.37 14.14 -3.87
N ILE A 163 -17.71 13.91 -5.15
CA ILE A 163 -19.07 13.63 -5.59
C ILE A 163 -19.09 12.35 -6.39
N MET A 164 -19.58 11.28 -5.76
CA MET A 164 -19.84 10.01 -6.41
C MET A 164 -20.94 10.18 -7.48
N PRO A 165 -20.72 9.75 -8.74
CA PRO A 165 -21.74 9.84 -9.78
C PRO A 165 -23.00 9.00 -9.51
N ASP A 166 -24.16 9.46 -10.00
CA ASP A 166 -25.43 8.72 -9.93
C ASP A 166 -25.47 7.51 -10.90
N GLN A 167 -24.60 7.51 -11.92
CA GLN A 167 -24.44 6.43 -12.89
C GLN A 167 -23.40 5.42 -12.40
N PRO A 168 -23.48 4.14 -12.80
CA PRO A 168 -22.43 3.18 -12.48
C PRO A 168 -21.07 3.64 -13.01
N VAL A 169 -20.04 3.55 -12.17
CA VAL A 169 -18.66 3.85 -12.55
C VAL A 169 -17.85 2.56 -12.50
N PHE A 170 -17.21 2.23 -13.61
CA PHE A 170 -16.28 1.13 -13.73
C PHE A 170 -14.84 1.64 -13.68
N ILE A 171 -14.02 1.08 -12.78
CA ILE A 171 -12.62 1.46 -12.57
C ILE A 171 -11.74 0.41 -13.25
N VAL A 172 -10.89 0.85 -14.16
CA VAL A 172 -9.79 0.05 -14.70
C VAL A 172 -8.60 0.15 -13.75
N GLY A 173 -8.24 -0.95 -13.11
CA GLY A 173 -7.20 -0.94 -12.11
C GLY A 173 -6.64 -2.31 -11.80
N VAL A 174 -5.93 -2.38 -10.68
CA VAL A 174 -5.39 -3.61 -10.13
C VAL A 174 -6.41 -4.23 -9.18
N ASP A 175 -6.50 -5.56 -9.18
CA ASP A 175 -7.12 -6.31 -8.10
C ASP A 175 -6.19 -6.25 -6.88
N GLU A 176 -6.35 -5.21 -6.08
CA GLU A 176 -5.42 -4.87 -4.99
C GLU A 176 -5.37 -5.94 -3.91
N GLN A 177 -6.50 -6.58 -3.59
CA GLN A 177 -6.49 -7.73 -2.70
C GLN A 177 -5.65 -8.89 -3.25
N LYS A 178 -5.72 -9.18 -4.56
CA LYS A 178 -4.89 -10.23 -5.18
C LYS A 178 -3.42 -9.83 -5.25
N ALA A 179 -3.13 -8.56 -5.56
CA ALA A 179 -1.77 -8.02 -5.58
C ALA A 179 -1.14 -8.07 -4.18
N MET A 180 -1.85 -7.58 -3.16
CA MET A 180 -1.46 -7.64 -1.76
C MET A 180 -1.15 -9.07 -1.36
N ARG A 181 -2.07 -10.03 -1.56
CA ARG A 181 -1.83 -11.43 -1.18
C ARG A 181 -0.57 -12.02 -1.80
N ALA A 182 -0.31 -11.74 -3.08
CA ALA A 182 0.94 -12.16 -3.74
C ALA A 182 2.17 -11.43 -3.18
N GLY A 183 2.03 -10.17 -2.81
CA GLY A 183 3.01 -9.35 -2.11
C GLY A 183 3.38 -9.91 -0.74
N LEU A 184 2.39 -10.17 0.12
CA LEU A 184 2.58 -10.78 1.44
C LEU A 184 3.28 -12.14 1.33
N ALA A 185 2.92 -12.96 0.34
CA ALA A 185 3.61 -14.23 0.08
C ALA A 185 5.08 -14.02 -0.33
N THR A 186 5.36 -12.97 -1.11
CA THR A 186 6.73 -12.56 -1.46
C THR A 186 7.51 -12.15 -0.21
N MET A 187 6.93 -11.31 0.64
CA MET A 187 7.54 -10.87 1.91
C MET A 187 7.84 -12.06 2.83
N GLN A 188 6.86 -12.92 3.06
CA GLN A 188 7.01 -14.11 3.90
C GLN A 188 8.13 -15.02 3.39
N SER A 189 8.29 -15.17 2.07
CA SER A 189 9.38 -15.95 1.49
C SER A 189 10.76 -15.36 1.81
N ILE A 190 10.89 -14.03 1.82
CA ILE A 190 12.13 -13.32 2.14
C ILE A 190 12.47 -13.49 3.63
N PHE A 191 11.48 -13.29 4.51
CA PHE A 191 11.65 -13.47 5.95
C PHE A 191 12.05 -14.91 6.29
N ASN A 192 11.39 -15.91 5.70
CA ASN A 192 11.73 -17.32 5.90
C ASN A 192 13.09 -17.71 5.28
N ASN A 193 13.53 -17.08 4.19
CA ASN A 193 14.81 -17.41 3.57
C ASN A 193 16.00 -16.95 4.42
N GLN A 194 15.87 -15.89 5.23
CA GLN A 194 16.87 -15.55 6.25
C GLN A 194 17.05 -16.69 7.26
N ASP A 195 15.96 -17.41 7.59
CA ASP A 195 16.06 -18.59 8.44
C ASP A 195 16.90 -19.72 7.83
N MET A 196 17.08 -19.73 6.50
CA MET A 196 17.78 -20.77 5.73
C MET A 196 19.17 -20.35 5.22
N VAL A 197 19.44 -19.07 4.97
CA VAL A 197 20.70 -18.60 4.32
C VAL A 197 21.91 -18.61 5.28
N THR A 198 21.72 -18.85 6.59
CA THR A 198 22.82 -19.02 7.55
C THR A 198 23.34 -20.47 7.70
N THR A 199 23.07 -21.39 6.75
CA THR A 199 23.61 -22.77 6.76
C THR A 199 25.13 -22.90 6.51
N GLY A 200 25.89 -21.80 6.61
CA GLY A 200 27.35 -21.77 6.49
C GLY A 200 28.13 -21.98 7.80
N PHE A 201 27.48 -21.92 8.97
CA PHE A 201 28.10 -22.22 10.26
C PHE A 201 27.25 -23.21 11.01
N GLN A 202 27.87 -24.34 11.39
CA GLN A 202 27.18 -25.37 12.17
C GLN A 202 26.53 -24.76 13.40
N PRO A 203 25.21 -24.94 13.60
CA PRO A 203 24.56 -24.52 14.82
C PRO A 203 25.17 -25.34 15.96
N LYS A 204 25.80 -24.66 16.93
CA LYS A 204 25.81 -25.21 18.28
C LYS A 204 24.35 -25.37 18.64
N LEU A 205 23.90 -26.62 18.70
CA LEU A 205 22.60 -27.04 19.22
C LEU A 205 22.38 -26.38 20.58
N ALA A 206 21.77 -25.20 20.58
CA ALA A 206 20.97 -24.75 21.68
C ALA A 206 19.74 -25.66 21.66
N SER A 207 19.50 -26.31 22.79
CA SER A 207 18.49 -27.34 23.00
C SER A 207 17.21 -27.06 22.24
N ALA A 208 16.78 -28.06 21.47
CA ALA A 208 15.44 -28.12 20.89
C ALA A 208 14.37 -27.69 21.93
N PRO A 209 13.26 -27.07 21.49
CA PRO A 209 12.12 -26.86 22.37
C PRO A 209 11.77 -28.19 23.04
N LYS A 210 11.49 -28.14 24.34
CA LYS A 210 11.00 -29.30 25.09
C LYS A 210 9.88 -29.98 24.31
N ALA A 211 10.07 -31.25 24.00
CA ALA A 211 8.99 -32.14 23.62
C ALA A 211 8.02 -32.30 24.81
N SER A 212 7.01 -31.41 24.95
CA SER A 212 5.91 -31.57 25.91
C SER A 212 4.78 -30.53 25.77
N GLU A 213 4.34 -30.13 24.58
CA GLU A 213 3.11 -29.32 24.46
C GLU A 213 2.04 -30.11 23.69
N ASP A 214 0.96 -30.47 24.39
CA ASP A 214 -0.23 -31.12 23.83
C ASP A 214 -1.09 -30.14 22.99
N PHE A 215 -0.73 -28.86 23.01
CA PHE A 215 -1.44 -27.75 22.39
C PHE A 215 -0.48 -26.76 21.77
N LEU A 216 -0.90 -26.12 20.69
CA LEU A 216 -0.26 -24.97 20.07
C LEU A 216 -0.79 -23.70 20.73
N SER A 217 0.08 -22.94 21.37
CA SER A 217 -0.28 -21.65 21.97
C SER A 217 -0.30 -20.55 20.91
N THR A 218 -1.40 -19.78 20.88
CA THR A 218 -1.62 -18.69 19.93
C THR A 218 -2.28 -17.48 20.59
N THR A 219 -2.21 -16.32 19.94
CA THR A 219 -3.09 -15.17 20.22
C THR A 219 -3.99 -14.92 19.03
N VAL A 220 -5.29 -14.77 19.27
CA VAL A 220 -6.31 -14.51 18.26
C VAL A 220 -6.86 -13.09 18.36
N LEU A 221 -7.10 -12.48 17.20
CA LEU A 221 -7.87 -11.25 17.04
C LEU A 221 -9.37 -11.61 17.04
N LYS A 222 -10.08 -11.17 18.08
CA LYS A 222 -11.52 -11.43 18.28
C LYS A 222 -12.39 -10.31 17.74
N LYS A 223 -11.91 -9.07 17.82
CA LYS A 223 -12.63 -7.87 17.42
C LYS A 223 -11.65 -6.86 16.84
N PHE A 224 -12.03 -6.18 15.77
CA PHE A 224 -11.21 -5.16 15.12
C PHE A 224 -12.08 -4.03 14.56
N SER A 225 -11.60 -2.79 14.63
CA SER A 225 -12.21 -1.62 13.98
C SER A 225 -11.16 -0.54 13.78
N VAL A 226 -11.34 0.28 12.73
CA VAL A 226 -10.48 1.43 12.39
C VAL A 226 -11.35 2.68 12.32
N GLN A 227 -10.84 3.83 12.75
CA GLN A 227 -11.58 5.10 12.75
C GLN A 227 -11.49 5.84 11.42
N ASP A 228 -10.33 5.79 10.77
CA ASP A 228 -10.08 6.47 9.51
C ASP A 228 -9.26 5.54 8.59
N ASP A 229 -9.81 5.24 7.42
CA ASP A 229 -9.15 4.51 6.34
C ASP A 229 -8.61 5.44 5.25
N GLN A 230 -8.78 6.76 5.38
CA GLN A 230 -8.23 7.80 4.49
C GLN A 230 -8.52 7.67 2.98
N GLU A 231 -9.42 6.76 2.57
CA GLU A 231 -9.67 6.47 1.16
C GLU A 231 -10.87 7.25 0.57
N PRO A 232 -10.72 7.98 -0.56
CA PRO A 232 -11.87 8.48 -1.32
C PRO A 232 -12.65 7.33 -1.98
N TRP A 233 -13.90 7.60 -2.39
CA TRP A 233 -14.79 6.58 -2.98
C TRP A 233 -14.23 5.86 -4.22
N ILE A 234 -13.25 6.46 -4.89
CA ILE A 234 -12.62 5.92 -6.10
C ILE A 234 -11.43 4.99 -5.80
N SER A 235 -10.88 5.02 -4.58
CA SER A 235 -9.78 4.12 -4.19
C SER A 235 -10.24 2.69 -3.98
N GLY A 236 -11.50 2.50 -3.56
CA GLY A 236 -12.11 1.18 -3.46
C GLY A 236 -12.33 0.77 -2.02
N LYS A 237 -11.87 -0.44 -1.67
CA LYS A 237 -11.94 -0.98 -0.32
C LYS A 237 -10.53 -0.91 0.26
N ALA A 238 -10.42 -0.66 1.56
CA ALA A 238 -9.14 -0.83 2.22
C ALA A 238 -8.67 -2.29 2.16
N GLU A 239 -7.37 -2.47 1.94
CA GLU A 239 -6.67 -3.74 2.01
C GLU A 239 -5.69 -3.74 3.17
N MET A 240 -6.08 -4.33 4.31
CA MET A 240 -5.24 -4.33 5.51
C MET A 240 -4.47 -5.64 5.71
N TYR A 241 -3.27 -5.51 6.27
CA TYR A 241 -2.44 -6.61 6.71
C TYR A 241 -1.64 -6.22 7.96
N ALA A 242 -1.01 -7.20 8.61
CA ALA A 242 -0.22 -6.95 9.80
C ALA A 242 1.15 -7.62 9.76
N PHE A 243 2.15 -6.94 10.32
CA PHE A 243 3.43 -7.51 10.67
C PHE A 243 3.42 -7.92 12.14
N VAL A 244 3.80 -9.17 12.41
CA VAL A 244 4.02 -9.67 13.77
C VAL A 244 5.50 -9.91 13.98
N SER A 245 6.12 -9.08 14.82
CA SER A 245 7.58 -9.06 14.99
C SER A 245 8.02 -9.44 16.39
N GLY A 246 9.12 -10.19 16.48
CA GLY A 246 9.80 -10.52 17.73
C GLY A 246 11.16 -11.13 17.47
N VAL A 247 11.66 -11.90 18.44
CA VAL A 247 12.99 -12.53 18.36
C VAL A 247 12.82 -14.04 18.17
N ASN A 248 13.65 -14.66 17.33
CA ASN A 248 13.64 -16.10 17.12
C ASN A 248 13.96 -16.84 18.45
N PRO A 249 13.25 -17.93 18.80
CA PRO A 249 13.48 -18.65 20.05
C PRO A 249 14.82 -19.39 20.10
N SER A 250 15.36 -19.76 18.94
CA SER A 250 16.58 -20.58 18.80
C SER A 250 17.80 -19.80 18.30
N ARG A 251 17.61 -18.58 17.80
CA ARG A 251 18.67 -17.73 17.25
C ARG A 251 18.54 -16.29 17.71
N ASP A 252 19.66 -15.59 17.69
CA ASP A 252 19.71 -14.15 17.96
C ASP A 252 19.43 -13.38 16.65
N GLU A 253 18.25 -13.63 16.10
CA GLU A 253 17.76 -13.12 14.81
C GLU A 253 16.29 -12.68 14.95
N PRO A 254 15.80 -11.74 14.13
CA PRO A 254 14.40 -11.35 14.16
C PRO A 254 13.52 -12.47 13.62
N THR A 255 12.26 -12.49 14.05
CA THR A 255 11.20 -13.27 13.41
C THR A 255 10.05 -12.34 13.10
N ILE A 256 9.62 -12.36 11.83
CA ILE A 256 8.57 -11.49 11.31
C ILE A 256 7.61 -12.36 10.52
N ASP A 257 6.35 -12.36 10.92
CA ASP A 257 5.26 -13.00 10.21
C ASP A 257 4.34 -11.94 9.61
N VAL A 258 3.74 -12.26 8.48
CA VAL A 258 2.78 -11.40 7.78
C VAL A 258 1.39 -12.03 7.85
N VAL A 259 0.40 -11.24 8.25
CA VAL A 259 -0.99 -11.70 8.43
C VAL A 259 -1.92 -10.84 7.58
N GLU A 260 -2.52 -11.43 6.54
CA GLU A 260 -3.57 -10.78 5.74
C GLU A 260 -4.83 -10.57 6.58
N MET A 261 -5.50 -9.41 6.50
CA MET A 261 -6.77 -9.13 7.18
C MET A 261 -7.90 -8.93 6.16
N PRO A 262 -8.36 -10.00 5.47
CA PRO A 262 -9.19 -9.90 4.26
C PRO A 262 -10.64 -9.42 4.50
N TYR A 263 -10.98 -9.05 5.72
CA TYR A 263 -12.30 -8.56 6.12
C TYR A 263 -12.30 -7.07 6.46
N ALA A 264 -11.13 -6.46 6.71
CA ALA A 264 -11.02 -5.10 7.22
C ALA A 264 -11.00 -4.10 6.07
N HIS A 265 -12.18 -3.76 5.55
CA HIS A 265 -12.34 -2.98 4.32
C HIS A 265 -12.81 -1.54 4.49
N TYR A 266 -13.39 -1.24 5.64
CA TYR A 266 -14.13 0.01 5.87
C TYR A 266 -13.88 0.51 7.28
N GLN A 267 -13.65 1.83 7.38
CA GLN A 267 -13.68 2.59 8.62
C GLN A 267 -15.04 2.51 9.33
N GLU A 268 -15.03 2.76 10.65
CA GLU A 268 -16.18 2.74 11.56
C GLU A 268 -16.96 1.41 11.63
N GLN A 269 -16.53 0.37 10.91
CA GLN A 269 -17.10 -0.96 10.97
C GLN A 269 -16.37 -1.83 12.00
N VAL A 270 -17.16 -2.57 12.79
CA VAL A 270 -16.63 -3.53 13.77
C VAL A 270 -16.67 -4.94 13.18
N TYR A 271 -15.51 -5.57 13.12
CA TYR A 271 -15.30 -6.92 12.62
C TYR A 271 -15.09 -7.91 13.77
N TYR A 272 -15.48 -9.17 13.58
CA TYR A 272 -15.32 -10.25 14.56
C TYR A 272 -14.67 -11.50 13.93
N PRO A 273 -13.37 -11.43 13.57
CA PRO A 273 -12.77 -12.38 12.64
C PRO A 273 -12.38 -13.73 13.27
N ASN A 274 -12.09 -13.76 14.58
CA ASN A 274 -11.52 -14.93 15.25
C ASN A 274 -10.28 -15.48 14.53
N GLN A 275 -9.41 -14.58 14.08
CA GLN A 275 -8.22 -14.88 13.29
C GLN A 275 -7.00 -15.07 14.20
N ILE A 276 -6.16 -16.06 13.92
CA ILE A 276 -4.86 -16.19 14.61
C ILE A 276 -3.91 -15.10 14.11
N MET A 277 -3.38 -14.32 15.05
CA MET A 277 -2.37 -13.30 14.76
C MET A 277 -0.97 -13.78 15.10
N ILE A 278 -0.80 -14.46 16.24
CA ILE A 278 0.52 -14.84 16.76
C ILE A 278 0.57 -16.35 16.98
N TYR A 279 1.61 -16.99 16.44
CA TYR A 279 2.00 -18.37 16.73
C TYR A 279 3.19 -18.38 17.69
N TRP A 280 2.93 -18.52 18.99
CA TRP A 280 3.93 -18.31 20.04
C TRP A 280 5.21 -19.15 19.95
N PRO A 281 5.20 -20.40 19.45
CA PRO A 281 6.44 -21.16 19.29
C PRO A 281 7.48 -20.52 18.37
N ARG A 282 7.11 -19.50 17.57
CA ARG A 282 8.01 -18.75 16.70
C ARG A 282 8.70 -17.57 17.40
N TYR A 283 8.29 -17.21 18.61
CA TYR A 283 8.75 -16.01 19.30
C TYR A 283 9.36 -16.31 20.67
N ARG A 284 10.58 -15.81 20.89
CA ARG A 284 11.27 -15.89 22.17
C ARG A 284 10.53 -15.05 23.23
N TRP A 285 10.63 -15.49 24.48
CA TRP A 285 10.09 -14.82 25.67
C TRP A 285 8.56 -14.68 25.74
N GLY A 286 7.82 -15.26 24.77
CA GLY A 286 6.37 -15.13 24.72
C GLY A 286 5.95 -13.66 24.56
N ALA A 287 6.70 -12.88 23.78
CA ALA A 287 6.48 -11.47 23.54
C ALA A 287 6.66 -11.13 22.05
N ALA A 288 5.72 -10.38 21.48
CA ALA A 288 5.77 -9.92 20.10
C ALA A 288 5.04 -8.57 19.95
N ASN A 289 5.31 -7.86 18.86
CA ASN A 289 4.55 -6.67 18.48
C ASN A 289 3.66 -6.97 17.29
N ILE A 290 2.63 -6.15 17.11
CA ILE A 290 1.80 -6.14 15.91
C ILE A 290 1.83 -4.74 15.32
N ILE A 291 2.15 -4.61 14.04
CA ILE A 291 2.01 -3.37 13.25
C ILE A 291 0.94 -3.67 12.20
N ILE A 292 -0.09 -2.84 12.13
CA ILE A 292 -1.17 -2.93 11.15
C ILE A 292 -0.88 -1.90 10.06
N MET A 293 -0.98 -2.37 8.82
CA MET A 293 -0.70 -1.63 7.61
C MET A 293 -1.94 -1.68 6.71
N GLU A 294 -2.17 -0.60 5.99
CA GLU A 294 -2.95 -0.60 4.76
C GLU A 294 -2.02 -0.84 3.56
N HIS A 295 -2.57 -1.23 2.42
CA HIS A 295 -1.86 -1.49 1.17
C HIS A 295 -1.95 -0.29 0.22
N ASP A 296 -0.81 0.06 -0.39
CA ASP A 296 -0.67 1.06 -1.46
C ASP A 296 -0.51 0.38 -2.82
N SER A 297 -1.18 0.94 -3.81
CA SER A 297 -0.99 0.62 -5.23
C SER A 297 0.47 0.80 -5.69
N ASN A 298 1.33 1.45 -4.89
CA ASN A 298 2.75 1.65 -5.16
C ASN A 298 3.72 0.80 -4.34
N THR A 299 3.25 -0.06 -3.44
CA THR A 299 4.15 -0.88 -2.61
C THR A 299 4.97 -1.88 -3.43
N ASN A 300 6.30 -1.76 -3.39
CA ASN A 300 7.20 -2.84 -3.82
C ASN A 300 7.48 -3.78 -2.64
N TYR A 301 6.74 -4.88 -2.60
CA TYR A 301 6.76 -5.83 -1.49
C TYR A 301 8.12 -6.48 -1.23
N ARG A 302 8.90 -6.71 -2.28
CA ARG A 302 10.23 -7.27 -2.15
C ARG A 302 11.17 -6.27 -1.48
N GLU A 303 11.22 -5.05 -1.98
CA GLU A 303 12.08 -3.99 -1.46
C GLU A 303 11.69 -3.62 -0.02
N LEU A 304 10.39 -3.59 0.27
CA LEU A 304 9.87 -3.38 1.62
C LEU A 304 10.36 -4.48 2.58
N ALA A 305 10.16 -5.76 2.23
CA ALA A 305 10.62 -6.87 3.08
C ALA A 305 12.15 -6.87 3.26
N GLU A 306 12.92 -6.60 2.21
CA GLU A 306 14.39 -6.50 2.29
C GLU A 306 14.83 -5.37 3.24
N SER A 307 14.13 -4.24 3.22
CA SER A 307 14.40 -3.10 4.10
C SER A 307 14.06 -3.41 5.55
N ILE A 308 12.86 -3.96 5.79
CA ILE A 308 12.37 -4.38 7.11
C ILE A 308 13.33 -5.38 7.75
N ILE A 309 13.68 -6.46 7.04
CA ILE A 309 14.51 -7.52 7.62
C ILE A 309 15.95 -7.05 7.88
N LYS A 310 16.49 -6.18 7.01
CA LYS A 310 17.80 -5.57 7.20
C LYS A 310 17.83 -4.69 8.46
N ALA A 311 16.81 -3.88 8.69
CA ALA A 311 16.71 -3.02 9.86
C ALA A 311 16.58 -3.83 11.16
N ALA A 312 15.69 -4.84 11.16
CA ALA A 312 15.46 -5.72 12.31
C ALA A 312 16.72 -6.53 12.68
N THR A 313 17.41 -7.10 11.68
CA THR A 313 18.68 -7.82 11.89
C THR A 313 19.76 -6.87 12.41
N GLY A 314 19.90 -5.67 11.84
CA GLY A 314 20.86 -4.66 12.30
C GLY A 314 20.66 -4.28 13.76
N LEU A 315 19.41 -4.10 14.20
CA LEU A 315 19.07 -3.85 15.60
C LEU A 315 19.54 -5.00 16.49
N ILE A 316 19.12 -6.24 16.18
CA ILE A 316 19.39 -7.40 17.03
C ILE A 316 20.89 -7.69 17.13
N THR A 317 21.62 -7.67 16.01
CA THR A 317 23.09 -7.85 16.02
C THR A 317 23.78 -6.79 16.87
N SER A 318 23.35 -5.53 16.81
CA SER A 318 23.98 -4.45 17.59
C SER A 318 23.78 -4.54 19.11
N GLN A 319 22.75 -5.25 19.58
CA GLN A 319 22.39 -5.30 21.01
C GLN A 319 22.76 -6.61 21.68
N ILE A 320 22.69 -7.73 20.96
CA ILE A 320 22.97 -9.05 21.54
C ILE A 320 24.48 -9.33 21.63
N ASP A 321 25.31 -8.76 20.74
CA ASP A 321 26.78 -8.84 20.84
C ASP A 321 27.36 -8.22 22.14
N GLY A 322 26.55 -7.45 22.89
CA GLY A 322 26.91 -6.90 24.21
C GLY A 322 26.54 -7.77 25.42
N GLY A 323 25.94 -8.96 25.22
CA GLY A 323 25.53 -9.87 26.30
C GLY A 323 24.20 -9.53 26.99
N ALA A 324 23.45 -8.56 26.47
CA ALA A 324 22.15 -8.15 27.01
C ALA A 324 20.99 -8.75 26.20
N ALA A 325 20.71 -10.04 26.40
CA ALA A 325 19.45 -10.63 25.94
C ALA A 325 18.31 -10.11 26.83
N SER A 326 17.59 -9.08 26.39
CA SER A 326 16.55 -8.45 27.21
C SER A 326 15.28 -8.13 26.42
N LEU A 327 14.13 -8.28 27.09
CA LEU A 327 12.79 -7.99 26.57
C LEU A 327 12.63 -6.61 25.89
N PRO A 328 13.34 -5.52 26.29
CA PRO A 328 13.32 -4.25 25.58
C PRO A 328 13.65 -4.30 24.07
N ILE A 329 14.39 -5.30 23.60
CA ILE A 329 14.67 -5.50 22.17
C ILE A 329 13.36 -5.66 21.39
N VAL A 330 12.36 -6.33 21.96
CA VAL A 330 11.06 -6.55 21.31
C VAL A 330 10.40 -5.21 21.00
N ASN A 331 10.31 -4.29 21.97
CA ASN A 331 9.73 -2.96 21.73
C ASN A 331 10.46 -2.18 20.63
N GLN A 332 11.79 -2.25 20.60
CA GLN A 332 12.60 -1.49 19.64
C GLN A 332 12.51 -2.04 18.21
N LEU A 333 12.06 -3.29 18.03
CA LEU A 333 11.79 -3.83 16.69
C LEU A 333 10.72 -3.04 15.98
N VAL A 334 9.68 -2.55 16.68
CA VAL A 334 8.67 -1.67 16.06
C VAL A 334 9.35 -0.44 15.47
N ASP A 335 10.12 0.29 16.28
CA ASP A 335 10.79 1.51 15.83
C ASP A 335 11.77 1.26 14.68
N ALA A 336 12.45 0.11 14.66
CA ALA A 336 13.35 -0.27 13.59
C ALA A 336 12.59 -0.59 12.29
N ILE A 337 11.45 -1.28 12.39
CA ILE A 337 10.59 -1.61 11.24
C ILE A 337 9.96 -0.33 10.70
N LEU A 338 9.39 0.52 11.56
CA LEU A 338 8.80 1.80 11.14
C LEU A 338 9.81 2.67 10.40
N LYS A 339 11.07 2.75 10.84
CA LYS A 339 12.12 3.50 10.13
C LYS A 339 12.59 2.87 8.82
N ALA A 340 12.28 1.61 8.59
CA ALA A 340 12.68 0.88 7.38
C ALA A 340 11.62 0.98 6.27
N ILE A 341 10.40 1.35 6.64
CA ILE A 341 9.33 1.70 5.71
C ILE A 341 9.74 3.02 5.02
N PRO A 342 9.73 3.11 3.67
CA PRO A 342 10.11 4.33 2.96
C PRO A 342 9.24 5.52 3.37
N ASP A 343 9.80 6.73 3.40
CA ASP A 343 9.05 7.95 3.75
C ASP A 343 7.83 8.16 2.84
N GLU A 344 7.92 7.68 1.59
CA GLU A 344 6.82 7.70 0.63
C GLU A 344 5.60 6.90 1.09
N ALA A 345 5.80 5.80 1.82
CA ALA A 345 4.73 5.03 2.45
C ALA A 345 4.09 5.76 3.65
N PHE A 346 4.72 6.84 4.16
CA PHE A 346 4.10 7.74 5.14
C PHE A 346 3.46 8.96 4.49
N THR A 347 3.61 9.12 3.18
CA THR A 347 3.01 10.21 2.42
C THR A 347 1.97 9.64 1.46
N ASN A 348 0.78 9.40 1.99
CA ASN A 348 -0.44 9.08 1.25
C ASN A 348 -0.50 7.63 0.70
N ASN A 349 -1.34 6.81 1.36
CA ASN A 349 -1.97 5.56 0.91
C ASN A 349 -1.24 4.22 1.17
N ASP A 350 -0.15 4.19 1.95
CA ASP A 350 0.40 2.94 2.55
C ASP A 350 0.47 3.12 4.08
N ASP A 351 -0.65 3.53 4.66
CA ASP A 351 -0.63 4.08 5.99
C ASP A 351 -0.42 2.99 7.04
N ILE A 352 0.51 3.25 7.97
CA ILE A 352 0.51 2.55 9.25
C ILE A 352 -0.79 2.92 9.94
N VAL A 353 -1.72 1.97 9.91
CA VAL A 353 -3.03 2.10 10.54
C VAL A 353 -2.80 2.27 12.04
N ASP A 354 -2.12 1.32 12.67
CA ASP A 354 -1.80 1.38 14.09
C ASP A 354 -0.77 0.32 14.49
N PHE A 355 -0.32 0.34 15.74
CA PHE A 355 0.62 -0.64 16.27
C PHE A 355 0.41 -0.93 17.76
N TYR A 356 0.74 -2.15 18.15
CA TYR A 356 0.60 -2.69 19.50
C TYR A 356 1.96 -3.24 19.95
N TYR A 357 2.52 -2.61 20.98
CA TYR A 357 3.82 -2.98 21.54
C TYR A 357 3.71 -4.15 22.53
N THR A 358 4.65 -5.09 22.44
CA THR A 358 4.87 -6.17 23.43
C THR A 358 3.57 -6.79 23.95
N ILE A 359 2.82 -7.39 23.04
CA ILE A 359 1.76 -8.33 23.42
C ILE A 359 2.45 -9.56 24.01
N MET A 360 2.00 -10.01 25.18
CA MET A 360 2.51 -11.22 25.82
C MET A 360 1.61 -12.42 25.55
N GLN A 361 2.19 -13.63 25.63
CA GLN A 361 1.54 -14.90 25.26
C GLN A 361 0.19 -15.18 25.91
N ASN A 362 -0.01 -14.71 27.13
CA ASN A 362 -1.22 -14.96 27.90
C ASN A 362 -2.05 -13.68 28.12
N ASP A 363 -1.74 -12.60 27.40
CA ASP A 363 -2.47 -11.35 27.51
C ASP A 363 -3.86 -11.49 26.90
N GLU A 364 -4.86 -11.07 27.67
CA GLU A 364 -6.18 -10.73 27.16
C GLU A 364 -6.28 -9.21 27.11
N LEU A 365 -6.32 -8.66 25.90
CA LEU A 365 -6.41 -7.24 25.64
C LEU A 365 -7.80 -6.98 25.08
N ILE A 366 -8.66 -6.31 25.84
CA ILE A 366 -10.06 -6.07 25.46
C ILE A 366 -10.21 -4.63 25.00
N ASP A 367 -10.71 -4.44 23.78
CA ASP A 367 -10.93 -3.13 23.17
C ASP A 367 -9.71 -2.20 23.34
N GLN A 368 -8.52 -2.77 23.15
CA GLN A 368 -7.27 -2.08 23.32
C GLN A 368 -7.11 -1.10 22.14
N PRO A 369 -7.00 0.21 22.40
CA PRO A 369 -6.58 1.14 21.37
C PRO A 369 -5.11 0.86 21.01
N GLY A 370 -4.79 0.96 19.73
CA GLY A 370 -3.41 0.98 19.30
C GLY A 370 -2.72 2.29 19.70
N ALA A 371 -1.41 2.34 19.52
CA ALA A 371 -0.57 3.46 19.95
C ALA A 371 -0.86 4.78 19.22
N SER A 372 -1.32 4.76 17.96
CA SER A 372 -1.77 5.96 17.23
C SER A 372 -3.23 6.31 17.54
N ASN A 373 -3.97 5.40 18.19
CA ASN A 373 -5.39 5.53 18.54
C ASN A 373 -6.30 5.59 17.29
N ASN A 374 -5.89 5.01 16.17
CA ASN A 374 -6.73 4.86 14.98
C ASN A 374 -7.47 3.51 14.98
N ALA A 375 -6.80 2.43 15.40
CA ALA A 375 -7.40 1.11 15.49
C ALA A 375 -7.75 0.72 16.93
N THR A 376 -8.78 -0.11 17.07
CA THR A 376 -9.13 -0.78 18.32
C THR A 376 -9.24 -2.28 18.08
N ALA A 377 -8.56 -3.06 18.90
CA ALA A 377 -8.50 -4.51 18.77
C ALA A 377 -8.77 -5.23 20.09
N THR A 378 -9.42 -6.40 20.01
CA THR A 378 -9.47 -7.36 21.11
C THR A 378 -8.63 -8.58 20.78
N PHE A 379 -7.59 -8.82 21.58
CA PHE A 379 -6.73 -9.99 21.48
C PHE A 379 -6.98 -10.93 22.66
N ALA A 380 -7.02 -12.23 22.39
CA ALA A 380 -7.19 -13.24 23.43
C ALA A 380 -6.28 -14.45 23.18
N PRO A 381 -5.80 -15.12 24.23
CA PRO A 381 -5.07 -16.38 24.08
C PRO A 381 -5.99 -17.48 23.52
N LEU A 382 -5.42 -18.37 22.71
CA LEU A 382 -6.07 -19.57 22.23
C LEU A 382 -5.06 -20.73 22.22
N GLU A 383 -5.40 -21.80 22.92
CA GLU A 383 -4.68 -23.08 22.84
C GLU A 383 -5.39 -23.99 21.83
N ILE A 384 -4.66 -24.45 20.82
CA ILE A 384 -5.17 -25.34 19.78
C ILE A 384 -4.62 -26.75 20.04
N PRO A 385 -5.43 -27.74 20.41
CA PRO A 385 -4.96 -29.10 20.63
C PRO A 385 -4.26 -29.65 19.39
N MET A 386 -3.07 -30.23 19.56
CA MET A 386 -2.41 -30.91 18.45
C MET A 386 -3.10 -32.26 18.22
N THR A 387 -3.77 -32.43 17.08
CA THR A 387 -4.31 -33.73 16.69
C THR A 387 -3.16 -34.65 16.27
N GLN A 388 -3.08 -35.84 16.89
CA GLN A 388 -2.10 -36.88 16.55
C GLN A 388 -2.36 -37.53 15.19
#